data_AF-A0AA88NPT1-F1
#
_entry.id   AF-A0AA88NPT1-F1
#
_cell.length_a   1.000
_cell.length_b   1.000
_cell.length_c   1.000
_cell.angle_alpha   90.00
_cell.angle_beta   90.00
_cell.angle_gamma   90.00
#
_symmetry.space_group_name_H-M   'P 1'
#
loop_
_entity.id
_entity.type
_entity.pdbx_description
1 polymer ?
#
loop_
_entity_poly.entity_id
_entity_poly.type
_entity_poly.pdbx_seq_one_letter_code
_entity_poly.pdbx_strand_id
1 'polypeptide(L)'
;MPPLHCSLCSVLLLCLFMPVAADIGETLIQGSWKDLWLFRFSLNILAYGTIIVPGYLLIRYIKRINYLETGRGICYPVIKACVFGSDSKPSSLDDVSEATRTESTSSTRQAIKLIFCAAGLQCSYLTWGVLQERVMTRSYGANEDGENGEKFTDSQFLVFMNRILALTVAGLCCLLFKQPRHMAPMYKYSFASISNILSSWCQYEALKYISFPTQVLAKASKVIPVMLMGKLVSQKKYEYWEYFTAVLISVGVSMFLLSSSSSTKHATITTFSGIIILAGYIMFDSFTSNWQDELFRHKMSSVQMMFGVNLFSCLLTVGSLLETGALFDSLAFMTRHGEFAAHAALLSLCSAFGQLFIFYTIAQFGAAIFTIIMTLRQAIAILLSCLLYGHAIAATGIFGVAVVFFALFLRVYARSRVKKSNKRAPQAPLQKV
;
A
#
# COMPACT_ATOMS: atom_id res chain seq x y z
N MET A 1 36.27 4.83 21.82
CA MET A 1 35.89 5.82 20.77
C MET A 1 37.16 6.04 19.96
N PRO A 2 37.23 5.89 18.62
CA PRO A 2 36.20 5.73 17.57
C PRO A 2 36.18 4.29 16.95
N PRO A 3 35.18 3.90 16.12
CA PRO A 3 35.16 4.18 14.69
C PRO A 3 33.74 4.42 14.12
N LEU A 4 32.89 5.20 14.80
CA LEU A 4 31.57 5.56 14.24
C LEU A 4 31.65 6.72 13.23
N HIS A 5 32.60 7.65 13.44
CA HIS A 5 32.80 8.80 12.55
C HIS A 5 33.30 8.41 11.15
N CYS A 6 34.12 7.36 11.03
CA CYS A 6 34.67 6.95 9.74
C CYS A 6 33.58 6.39 8.81
N SER A 7 32.62 5.63 9.37
CA SER A 7 31.53 5.03 8.59
C SER A 7 30.44 6.04 8.21
N LEU A 8 30.14 7.02 9.06
CA LEU A 8 29.26 8.15 8.68
C LEU A 8 29.89 9.00 7.57
N CYS A 9 31.21 9.22 7.63
CA CYS A 9 31.95 9.95 6.61
C CYS A 9 31.94 9.19 5.27
N SER A 10 32.06 7.86 5.28
CA SER A 10 31.93 7.03 4.06
C SER A 10 30.53 7.05 3.44
N VAL A 11 29.47 7.10 4.26
CA VAL A 11 28.08 7.23 3.80
C VAL A 11 27.83 8.62 3.21
N LEU A 12 28.33 9.68 3.85
CA LEU A 12 28.29 11.05 3.31
C LEU A 12 29.11 11.19 2.03
N LEU A 13 30.27 10.54 1.92
CA LEU A 13 31.08 10.51 0.69
C LEU A 13 30.36 9.77 -0.43
N LEU A 14 29.71 8.64 -0.15
CA LEU A 14 28.89 7.90 -1.12
C LEU A 14 27.70 8.73 -1.61
N CYS A 15 27.06 9.51 -0.74
CA CYS A 15 26.01 10.45 -1.14
C CYS A 15 26.55 11.60 -2.01
N LEU A 16 27.80 12.02 -1.83
CA LEU A 16 28.46 13.06 -2.65
C LEU A 16 28.92 12.53 -4.03
N PHE A 17 29.15 11.22 -4.18
CA PHE A 17 29.54 10.61 -5.46
C PHE A 17 28.35 10.19 -6.36
N MET A 18 27.12 10.15 -5.84
CA MET A 18 25.92 9.81 -6.63
C MET A 18 25.55 10.82 -7.73
N PRO A 19 25.63 12.16 -7.55
CA PRO A 19 25.29 13.09 -8.63
C PRO A 19 26.25 12.98 -9.82
N VAL A 20 27.51 12.59 -9.60
CA VAL A 20 28.51 12.42 -10.66
C VAL A 20 28.29 11.13 -11.46
N ALA A 21 27.76 10.07 -10.84
CA ALA A 21 27.40 8.84 -11.55
C ALA A 21 26.12 8.98 -12.39
N ALA A 22 25.18 9.84 -11.95
CA ALA A 22 23.97 10.16 -12.72
C ALA A 22 24.30 10.96 -14.00
N ASP A 23 25.26 11.89 -13.91
CA ASP A 23 25.67 12.78 -15.02
C ASP A 23 26.44 12.04 -16.13
N ILE A 24 27.22 11.00 -15.76
CA ILE A 24 27.93 10.13 -16.72
C ILE A 24 26.97 9.16 -17.43
N GLY A 25 25.82 8.82 -16.82
CA GLY A 25 24.80 7.96 -17.44
C GLY A 25 23.93 8.69 -18.48
N GLU A 26 23.71 9.98 -18.29
CA GLU A 26 22.91 10.82 -19.21
C GLU A 26 23.61 11.08 -20.56
N THR A 27 24.94 11.13 -20.56
CA THR A 27 25.74 11.45 -21.76
C THR A 27 26.01 10.26 -22.70
N LEU A 28 25.74 9.02 -22.27
CA LEU A 28 26.06 7.80 -23.04
C LEU A 28 24.86 7.08 -23.68
N ILE A 29 23.61 7.46 -23.38
CA ILE A 29 22.41 6.69 -23.79
C ILE A 29 21.43 7.58 -24.56
N GLN A 30 21.77 7.86 -25.82
CA GLN A 30 20.97 8.66 -26.73
C GLN A 30 19.87 7.82 -27.42
N GLY A 31 18.61 8.16 -27.16
CA GLY A 31 17.51 8.09 -28.14
C GLY A 31 16.54 6.91 -28.14
N SER A 32 16.95 5.66 -28.01
CA SER A 32 16.05 4.51 -28.32
C SER A 32 15.64 3.66 -27.09
N TRP A 33 16.52 3.55 -26.09
CA TRP A 33 16.31 2.65 -24.95
C TRP A 33 15.41 3.24 -23.85
N LYS A 34 15.32 4.58 -23.74
CA LYS A 34 14.47 5.26 -22.74
C LYS A 34 12.96 5.02 -22.98
N ASP A 35 12.56 4.56 -24.17
CA ASP A 35 11.16 4.27 -24.51
C ASP A 35 10.69 2.87 -24.07
N LEU A 36 11.62 1.94 -23.86
CA LEU A 36 11.32 0.60 -23.38
C LEU A 36 10.97 0.65 -21.88
N TRP A 37 9.73 0.30 -21.54
CA TRP A 37 9.29 0.26 -20.13
C TRP A 37 10.16 -0.64 -19.26
N LEU A 38 10.69 -1.75 -19.82
CA LEU A 38 11.59 -2.67 -19.11
C LEU A 38 12.88 -1.98 -18.67
N PHE A 39 13.41 -1.10 -19.52
CA PHE A 39 14.61 -0.33 -19.22
C PHE A 39 14.31 0.70 -18.12
N ARG A 40 13.20 1.44 -18.24
CA ARG A 40 12.73 2.36 -17.19
C ARG A 40 12.49 1.64 -15.85
N PHE A 41 11.91 0.45 -15.89
CA PHE A 41 11.67 -0.39 -14.70
C PHE A 41 12.99 -0.82 -14.06
N SER A 42 13.95 -1.24 -14.88
CA SER A 42 15.28 -1.66 -14.43
C SER A 42 16.06 -0.50 -13.81
N LEU A 43 15.99 0.69 -14.41
CA LEU A 43 16.57 1.91 -13.83
C LEU A 43 15.92 2.26 -12.48
N ASN A 44 14.59 2.16 -12.37
CA ASN A 44 13.90 2.37 -11.10
C ASN A 44 14.34 1.34 -10.03
N ILE A 45 14.45 0.06 -10.40
CA ILE A 45 14.97 -0.96 -9.48
C ILE A 45 16.41 -0.66 -9.07
N LEU A 46 17.25 -0.23 -10.02
CA LEU A 46 18.64 0.12 -9.75
C LEU A 46 18.74 1.30 -8.78
N ALA A 47 17.94 2.35 -9.02
CA ALA A 47 17.80 3.50 -8.13
C ALA A 47 17.37 3.09 -6.71
N TYR A 48 16.35 2.24 -6.56
CA TYR A 48 16.02 1.72 -5.23
C TYR A 48 17.14 0.83 -4.65
N GLY A 49 17.87 0.14 -5.51
CA GLY A 49 19.04 -0.68 -5.18
C GLY A 49 20.17 0.12 -4.54
N THR A 50 20.39 1.38 -4.93
CA THR A 50 21.44 2.24 -4.35
C THR A 50 21.19 2.52 -2.87
N ILE A 51 19.93 2.50 -2.42
CA ILE A 51 19.53 2.66 -1.02
C ILE A 51 19.43 1.30 -0.31
N ILE A 52 18.85 0.29 -0.98
CA ILE A 52 18.57 -1.01 -0.37
C ILE A 52 19.85 -1.84 -0.18
N VAL A 53 20.77 -1.85 -1.14
CA VAL A 53 21.99 -2.68 -1.09
C VAL A 53 22.89 -2.27 0.07
N PRO A 54 23.22 -0.99 0.29
CA PRO A 54 23.97 -0.56 1.47
C PRO A 54 23.23 -0.89 2.77
N GLY A 55 21.91 -0.70 2.82
CA GLY A 55 21.10 -1.06 3.98
C GLY A 55 21.16 -2.56 4.31
N TYR A 56 21.08 -3.42 3.29
CA TYR A 56 21.18 -4.87 3.45
C TYR A 56 22.58 -5.31 3.89
N LEU A 57 23.63 -4.76 3.27
CA LEU A 57 25.02 -5.04 3.65
C LEU A 57 25.30 -4.62 5.09
N LEU A 58 24.78 -3.45 5.51
CA LEU A 58 24.89 -2.97 6.89
C LEU A 58 24.18 -3.91 7.87
N ILE A 59 22.96 -4.35 7.57
CA ILE A 59 22.23 -5.33 8.39
C ILE A 59 23.00 -6.65 8.48
N ARG A 60 23.53 -7.15 7.36
CA ARG A 60 24.30 -8.40 7.32
C ARG A 60 25.61 -8.28 8.10
N TYR A 61 26.29 -7.14 8.01
CA TYR A 61 27.49 -6.84 8.78
C TYR A 61 27.19 -6.81 10.29
N ILE A 62 26.15 -6.09 10.71
CA ILE A 62 25.72 -5.99 12.12
C ILE A 62 25.38 -7.36 12.71
N LYS A 63 24.72 -8.22 11.92
CA LYS A 63 24.46 -9.62 12.32
C LYS A 63 25.75 -10.44 12.40
N ARG A 64 26.67 -10.27 11.46
CA ARG A 64 27.95 -11.02 11.43
C ARG A 64 28.85 -10.70 12.62
N ILE A 65 28.86 -9.45 13.09
CA ILE A 65 29.69 -9.02 14.24
C ILE A 65 29.04 -9.31 15.61
N ASN A 66 27.90 -10.01 15.65
CA ASN A 66 27.10 -10.25 16.87
C ASN A 66 26.92 -8.97 17.71
N TYR A 67 26.55 -7.87 17.05
CA TYR A 67 26.45 -6.55 17.70
C TYR A 67 25.45 -6.51 18.88
N LEU A 68 24.56 -7.49 18.98
CA LEU A 68 23.66 -7.68 20.11
C LEU A 68 24.42 -7.83 21.44
N GLU A 69 25.56 -8.52 21.42
CA GLU A 69 26.44 -8.77 22.57
C GLU A 69 27.59 -7.75 22.66
N THR A 70 28.11 -7.32 21.50
CA THR A 70 29.30 -6.45 21.41
C THR A 70 28.97 -4.95 21.46
N GLY A 71 27.71 -4.57 21.17
CA GLY A 71 27.32 -3.17 20.98
C GLY A 71 27.17 -2.39 22.29
N ARG A 72 27.72 -1.17 22.32
CA ARG A 72 27.58 -0.21 23.43
C ARG A 72 27.39 1.21 22.87
N GLY A 73 26.73 2.08 23.64
CA GLY A 73 26.56 3.51 23.32
C GLY A 73 25.18 3.90 22.79
N ILE A 74 25.05 5.15 22.33
CA ILE A 74 23.76 5.80 22.00
C ILE A 74 23.08 5.16 20.77
N CYS A 75 23.84 4.61 19.84
CA CYS A 75 23.31 3.95 18.63
C CYS A 75 22.84 2.51 18.87
N TYR A 76 23.23 1.88 19.98
CA TYR A 76 22.83 0.51 20.32
C TYR A 76 21.31 0.30 20.34
N PRO A 77 20.49 1.10 21.05
CA PRO A 77 19.03 0.92 21.06
C PRO A 77 18.40 1.05 19.67
N VAL A 78 18.89 1.96 18.83
CA VAL A 78 18.41 2.14 17.45
C VAL A 78 18.78 0.93 16.58
N ILE A 79 20.03 0.49 16.62
CA ILE A 79 20.50 -0.67 15.86
C ILE A 79 19.78 -1.96 16.31
N LYS A 80 19.60 -2.14 17.63
CA LYS A 80 18.85 -3.26 18.20
C LYS A 80 17.41 -3.28 17.69
N ALA A 81 16.69 -2.15 17.78
CA ALA A 81 15.33 -2.03 17.28
C ALA A 81 15.23 -2.26 15.76
N CYS A 82 16.19 -1.73 14.99
CA CYS A 82 16.16 -1.83 13.53
C CYS A 82 16.46 -3.23 13.00
N VAL A 83 17.42 -3.94 13.60
CA VAL A 83 17.97 -5.19 13.06
C VAL A 83 17.44 -6.43 13.76
N PHE A 84 17.30 -6.38 15.09
CA PHE A 84 17.02 -7.56 15.92
C PHE A 84 15.61 -7.54 16.52
N GLY A 85 15.00 -6.37 16.68
CA GLY A 85 13.72 -6.22 17.37
C GLY A 85 13.88 -6.31 18.89
N SER A 86 12.77 -6.30 19.62
CA SER A 86 12.78 -6.55 21.08
C SER A 86 12.73 -8.04 21.36
N ASP A 87 13.66 -8.54 22.17
CA ASP A 87 13.75 -9.96 22.55
C ASP A 87 12.44 -10.47 23.17
N SER A 88 11.82 -11.46 22.53
CA SER A 88 10.91 -12.42 23.17
C SER A 88 11.03 -13.70 22.36
N LYS A 89 11.35 -14.81 23.06
CA LYS A 89 11.51 -16.15 22.47
C LYS A 89 10.35 -16.47 21.50
N PRO A 90 10.62 -17.20 20.39
CA PRO A 90 9.61 -17.69 19.46
C PRO A 90 8.85 -18.89 20.08
N SER A 91 8.26 -18.70 21.26
CA SER A 91 7.38 -19.68 21.90
C SER A 91 5.97 -19.49 21.31
N SER A 92 5.53 -20.44 20.48
CA SER A 92 4.14 -20.66 20.05
C SER A 92 3.39 -19.43 19.49
N LEU A 93 3.89 -18.83 18.40
CA LEU A 93 3.16 -17.81 17.65
C LEU A 93 1.99 -18.39 16.82
N ASP A 94 1.98 -19.69 16.56
CA ASP A 94 0.91 -20.35 15.79
C ASP A 94 -0.37 -20.57 16.62
N ASP A 95 -0.27 -20.97 17.90
CA ASP A 95 -1.46 -21.29 18.72
C ASP A 95 -2.19 -20.06 19.30
N VAL A 96 -1.52 -18.90 19.42
CA VAL A 96 -2.09 -17.70 20.08
C VAL A 96 -2.64 -16.67 19.07
N SER A 97 -2.21 -16.74 17.81
CA SER A 97 -2.51 -15.71 16.80
C SER A 97 -3.91 -15.86 16.20
N GLU A 98 -4.40 -17.09 16.04
CA GLU A 98 -5.80 -17.34 15.66
C GLU A 98 -6.77 -16.98 16.81
N ALA A 99 -6.34 -17.18 18.06
CA ALA A 99 -7.12 -16.84 19.26
C ALA A 99 -7.29 -15.33 19.45
N THR A 100 -6.30 -14.49 19.07
CA THR A 100 -6.38 -13.03 19.27
C THR A 100 -7.24 -12.34 18.20
N ARG A 101 -7.27 -12.84 16.95
CA ARG A 101 -8.24 -12.40 15.93
C ARG A 101 -9.68 -12.82 16.26
N THR A 102 -9.80 -13.81 17.13
CA THR A 102 -11.06 -14.38 17.61
C THR A 102 -11.34 -13.96 19.04
N GLU A 103 -11.08 -12.70 19.42
CA GLU A 103 -11.71 -12.16 20.63
C GLU A 103 -13.22 -12.41 20.52
N SER A 104 -13.78 -12.98 21.59
CA SER A 104 -15.17 -13.37 21.85
C SER A 104 -16.17 -12.19 21.83
N THR A 105 -15.95 -11.24 20.94
CA THR A 105 -16.86 -10.16 20.62
C THR A 105 -18.12 -10.70 19.95
N SER A 106 -19.28 -10.18 20.35
CA SER A 106 -20.56 -10.52 19.73
C SER A 106 -20.49 -10.32 18.21
N SER A 107 -21.18 -11.18 17.45
CA SER A 107 -21.18 -11.11 15.97
C SER A 107 -21.53 -9.72 15.45
N THR A 108 -22.41 -9.01 16.18
CA THR A 108 -22.82 -7.63 15.91
C THR A 108 -21.66 -6.64 16.03
N ARG A 109 -20.81 -6.73 17.07
CA ARG A 109 -19.67 -5.81 17.23
C ARG A 109 -18.64 -5.98 16.11
N GLN A 110 -18.42 -7.21 15.64
CA GLN A 110 -17.55 -7.48 14.49
C GLN A 110 -18.12 -6.89 13.19
N ALA A 111 -19.43 -7.02 12.98
CA ALA A 111 -20.11 -6.41 11.84
C ALA A 111 -20.04 -4.87 11.86
N ILE A 112 -20.27 -4.25 13.02
CA ILE A 112 -20.16 -2.79 13.20
C ILE A 112 -18.74 -2.32 12.89
N LYS A 113 -17.71 -3.00 13.43
CA LYS A 113 -16.30 -2.70 13.11
C LYS A 113 -16.03 -2.78 11.60
N LEU A 114 -16.55 -3.81 10.93
CA LEU A 114 -16.37 -3.99 9.49
C LEU A 114 -17.02 -2.86 8.69
N ILE A 115 -18.26 -2.49 9.04
CA ILE A 115 -18.98 -1.37 8.40
C ILE A 115 -18.24 -0.07 8.63
N PHE A 116 -17.76 0.19 9.85
CA PHE A 116 -16.96 1.37 10.17
C PHE A 116 -15.67 1.43 9.35
N CYS A 117 -14.93 0.32 9.25
CA CYS A 117 -13.76 0.22 8.39
C CYS A 117 -14.10 0.47 6.92
N ALA A 118 -15.15 -0.16 6.42
CA ALA A 118 -15.57 -0.03 5.04
C ALA A 118 -15.96 1.42 4.73
N ALA A 119 -16.85 2.02 5.52
CA ALA A 119 -17.28 3.41 5.37
C ALA A 119 -16.11 4.39 5.48
N GLY A 120 -15.24 4.22 6.47
CA GLY A 120 -14.04 5.05 6.64
C GLY A 120 -13.09 4.98 5.44
N LEU A 121 -12.86 3.77 4.90
CA LEU A 121 -12.10 3.59 3.66
C LEU A 121 -12.78 4.24 2.46
N GLN A 122 -14.10 4.08 2.31
CA GLN A 122 -14.86 4.69 1.22
C GLN A 122 -14.74 6.21 1.27
N CYS A 123 -15.15 6.83 2.37
CA CYS A 123 -15.18 8.28 2.53
C CYS A 123 -13.79 8.89 2.35
N SER A 124 -12.76 8.33 2.98
CA SER A 124 -11.39 8.87 2.92
C SER A 124 -10.83 8.78 1.51
N TYR A 125 -10.91 7.62 0.83
CA TYR A 125 -10.29 7.46 -0.48
C TYR A 125 -11.09 8.07 -1.64
N LEU A 126 -12.41 8.22 -1.51
CA LEU A 126 -13.20 8.99 -2.46
C LEU A 126 -12.85 10.49 -2.35
N THR A 127 -12.83 11.02 -1.13
CA THR A 127 -12.45 12.42 -0.88
C THR A 127 -11.02 12.69 -1.33
N TRP A 128 -10.08 11.80 -1.00
CA TRP A 128 -8.70 11.87 -1.47
C TRP A 128 -8.60 11.86 -3.00
N GLY A 129 -9.37 11.01 -3.68
CA GLY A 129 -9.37 10.95 -5.15
C GLY A 129 -9.84 12.25 -5.79
N VAL A 130 -10.94 12.85 -5.29
CA VAL A 130 -11.46 14.14 -5.77
C VAL A 130 -10.46 15.27 -5.52
N LEU A 131 -9.87 15.31 -4.31
CA LEU A 131 -8.85 16.30 -3.98
C LEU A 131 -7.61 16.14 -4.87
N GLN A 132 -7.19 14.90 -5.14
CA GLN A 132 -6.03 14.62 -5.98
C GLN A 132 -6.26 15.12 -7.40
N GLU A 133 -7.42 14.81 -7.99
CA GLU A 133 -7.79 15.27 -9.33
C GLU A 133 -7.80 16.81 -9.39
N ARG A 134 -8.38 17.46 -8.38
CA ARG A 134 -8.40 18.94 -8.28
C ARG A 134 -7.00 19.53 -8.19
N VAL A 135 -6.10 18.92 -7.41
CA VAL A 135 -4.71 19.39 -7.28
C VAL A 135 -3.94 19.25 -8.59
N MET A 136 -4.16 18.17 -9.35
CA MET A 136 -3.47 17.89 -10.61
C MET A 136 -4.02 18.69 -11.80
N THR A 137 -5.27 19.14 -11.76
CA THR A 137 -5.92 19.85 -12.88
C THR A 137 -5.93 21.36 -12.73
N ARG A 138 -5.84 21.88 -11.50
CA ARG A 138 -5.89 23.31 -11.20
C ARG A 138 -4.60 24.03 -11.61
N SER A 139 -4.76 25.21 -12.21
CA SER A 139 -3.70 26.20 -12.36
C SER A 139 -3.58 27.05 -11.09
N TYR A 140 -2.38 27.21 -10.59
CA TYR A 140 -2.05 28.03 -9.42
C TYR A 140 -1.44 29.35 -9.87
N GLY A 141 -1.82 30.47 -9.23
CA GLY A 141 -1.32 31.80 -9.59
C GLY A 141 -1.97 32.44 -10.83
N ALA A 142 -3.10 31.91 -11.32
CA ALA A 142 -3.89 32.59 -12.35
C ALA A 142 -4.62 33.81 -11.76
N ASN A 143 -4.57 34.95 -12.46
CA ASN A 143 -5.40 36.12 -12.15
C ASN A 143 -6.88 35.87 -12.53
N GLU A 144 -7.79 36.78 -12.18
CA GLU A 144 -9.25 36.66 -12.43
C GLU A 144 -9.61 36.36 -13.91
N ASP A 145 -8.74 36.72 -14.86
CA ASP A 145 -8.89 36.46 -16.31
C ASP A 145 -8.24 35.15 -16.80
N GLY A 146 -7.65 34.34 -15.91
CA GLY A 146 -7.09 33.01 -16.23
C GLY A 146 -5.69 33.01 -16.87
N GLU A 147 -5.10 34.16 -17.15
CA GLU A 147 -3.74 34.26 -17.70
C GLU A 147 -2.67 34.13 -16.59
N ASN A 148 -1.56 33.45 -16.91
CA ASN A 148 -0.36 33.18 -16.07
C ASN A 148 -0.44 32.10 -14.97
N GLY A 149 -1.45 31.21 -14.98
CA GLY A 149 -1.50 30.11 -14.02
C GLY A 149 -0.55 28.94 -14.32
N GLU A 150 0.32 28.58 -13.36
CA GLU A 150 1.20 27.41 -13.47
C GLU A 150 0.49 26.12 -12.98
N LYS A 151 0.67 25.00 -13.69
CA LYS A 151 0.12 23.69 -13.29
C LYS A 151 1.20 22.83 -12.65
N PHE A 152 0.81 22.13 -11.59
CA PHE A 152 1.70 21.19 -10.92
C PHE A 152 1.68 19.82 -11.63
N THR A 153 2.86 19.29 -11.96
CA THR A 153 3.00 18.08 -12.80
C THR A 153 3.63 16.89 -12.08
N ASP A 154 4.30 17.10 -10.95
CA ASP A 154 5.07 16.06 -10.26
C ASP A 154 4.24 15.24 -9.25
N SER A 155 3.55 14.22 -9.76
CA SER A 155 2.79 13.30 -8.91
C SER A 155 3.62 12.55 -7.85
N GLN A 156 4.93 12.37 -8.06
CA GLN A 156 5.80 11.66 -7.12
C GLN A 156 6.04 12.48 -5.85
N PHE A 157 6.18 13.80 -6.00
CA PHE A 157 6.26 14.71 -4.86
C PHE A 157 4.97 14.75 -4.04
N LEU A 158 3.78 14.68 -4.66
CA LEU A 158 2.52 14.55 -3.91
C LEU A 158 2.45 13.23 -3.14
N VAL A 159 2.95 12.13 -3.72
CA VAL A 159 3.07 10.86 -3.00
C VAL A 159 4.01 11.01 -1.81
N PHE A 160 5.17 11.66 -1.99
CA PHE A 160 6.10 11.96 -0.89
C PHE A 160 5.43 12.77 0.23
N MET A 161 4.67 13.81 -0.10
CA MET A 161 3.92 14.61 0.88
C MET A 161 2.89 13.78 1.65
N ASN A 162 2.16 12.89 0.97
CA ASN A 162 1.26 11.95 1.63
C ASN A 162 2.01 11.03 2.62
N ARG A 163 3.21 10.55 2.24
CA ARG A 163 4.03 9.65 3.09
C ARG A 163 4.61 10.37 4.30
N ILE A 164 5.14 11.58 4.13
CA ILE A 164 5.74 12.32 5.25
C ILE A 164 4.67 12.80 6.23
N LEU A 165 3.49 13.23 5.75
CA LEU A 165 2.40 13.56 6.65
C LEU A 165 1.88 12.31 7.40
N ALA A 166 1.75 11.19 6.70
CA ALA A 166 1.37 9.93 7.34
C ALA A 166 2.40 9.50 8.41
N LEU A 167 3.69 9.66 8.13
CA LEU A 167 4.78 9.38 9.07
C LEU A 167 4.70 10.29 10.30
N THR A 168 4.49 11.59 10.11
CA THR A 168 4.40 12.58 11.20
C THR A 168 3.15 12.35 12.06
N VAL A 169 1.97 12.13 11.46
CA VAL A 169 0.73 11.80 12.18
C VAL A 169 0.89 10.50 12.97
N ALA A 170 1.46 9.45 12.36
CA ALA A 170 1.69 8.19 13.06
C ALA A 170 2.74 8.33 14.18
N GLY A 171 3.79 9.12 13.96
CA GLY A 171 4.81 9.43 14.96
C GLY A 171 4.21 10.19 16.15
N LEU A 172 3.43 11.22 15.88
CA LEU A 172 2.72 11.99 16.91
C LEU A 172 1.75 11.10 17.71
N CYS A 173 0.96 10.26 17.04
CA CYS A 173 0.09 9.29 17.71
C CYS A 173 0.87 8.28 18.56
N CYS A 174 2.05 7.84 18.11
CA CYS A 174 2.93 6.96 18.91
C CYS A 174 3.49 7.66 20.17
N LEU A 175 3.70 8.98 20.11
CA LEU A 175 4.18 9.78 21.23
C LEU A 175 3.05 10.11 22.22
N LEU A 176 1.86 10.44 21.72
CA LEU A 176 0.72 10.86 22.54
C LEU A 176 -0.05 9.70 23.19
N PHE A 177 -0.12 8.56 22.51
CA PHE A 177 -0.89 7.40 22.99
C PHE A 177 0.01 6.21 23.31
N LYS A 178 -0.28 5.53 24.42
CA LYS A 178 0.41 4.28 24.79
C LYS A 178 0.25 3.25 23.68
N GLN A 179 1.36 2.88 23.06
CA GLN A 179 1.40 1.84 22.04
C GLN A 179 1.80 0.49 22.65
N PRO A 180 1.33 -0.64 22.07
CA PRO A 180 1.83 -1.96 22.44
C PRO A 180 3.34 -2.05 22.16
N ARG A 181 4.02 -2.96 22.86
CA ARG A 181 5.47 -3.14 22.73
C ARG A 181 5.82 -3.52 21.30
N HIS A 182 6.73 -2.77 20.67
CA HIS A 182 7.18 -3.06 19.32
C HIS A 182 8.12 -4.27 19.30
N MET A 183 7.70 -5.36 18.66
CA MET A 183 8.45 -6.63 18.64
C MET A 183 9.11 -6.91 17.29
N ALA A 184 8.54 -6.42 16.18
CA ALA A 184 9.08 -6.72 14.85
C ALA A 184 10.39 -5.95 14.58
N PRO A 185 11.38 -6.55 13.92
CA PRO A 185 12.53 -5.81 13.40
C PRO A 185 12.10 -4.76 12.37
N MET A 186 12.59 -3.52 12.49
CA MET A 186 12.14 -2.43 11.60
C MET A 186 12.43 -2.70 10.13
N TYR A 187 13.50 -3.41 9.79
CA TYR A 187 13.78 -3.71 8.38
C TYR A 187 12.65 -4.51 7.70
N LYS A 188 11.79 -5.22 8.43
CA LYS A 188 10.65 -5.95 7.83
C LYS A 188 9.61 -5.02 7.20
N TYR A 189 9.50 -3.76 7.64
CA TYR A 189 8.61 -2.77 7.02
C TYR A 189 9.10 -2.33 5.64
N SER A 190 10.39 -2.48 5.34
CA SER A 190 10.95 -2.09 4.04
C SER A 190 10.36 -2.93 2.90
N PHE A 191 10.11 -4.22 3.10
CA PHE A 191 9.50 -5.09 2.09
C PHE A 191 8.11 -4.63 1.66
N ALA A 192 7.26 -4.25 2.62
CA ALA A 192 5.95 -3.66 2.33
C ALA A 192 6.08 -2.31 1.61
N SER A 193 7.10 -1.53 1.95
CA SER A 193 7.33 -0.20 1.37
C SER A 193 7.80 -0.29 -0.09
N ILE A 194 8.78 -1.17 -0.36
CA ILE A 194 9.34 -1.41 -1.70
C ILE A 194 8.27 -1.96 -2.62
N SER A 195 7.54 -3.00 -2.19
CA SER A 195 6.45 -3.57 -2.98
C SER A 195 5.34 -2.57 -3.25
N ASN A 196 4.99 -1.69 -2.30
CA ASN A 196 3.99 -0.65 -2.53
C ASN A 196 4.45 0.38 -3.58
N ILE A 197 5.72 0.79 -3.54
CA ILE A 197 6.29 1.72 -4.52
C ILE A 197 6.34 1.08 -5.92
N LEU A 198 6.84 -0.16 -6.03
CA LEU A 198 6.88 -0.89 -7.30
C LEU A 198 5.48 -1.12 -7.86
N SER A 199 4.51 -1.46 -7.00
CA SER A 199 3.10 -1.57 -7.39
C SER A 199 2.58 -0.25 -7.96
N SER A 200 2.83 0.86 -7.28
CA SER A 200 2.40 2.19 -7.74
C SER A 200 3.00 2.55 -9.10
N TRP A 201 4.30 2.28 -9.30
CA TRP A 201 4.96 2.49 -10.58
C TRP A 201 4.32 1.65 -11.70
N CYS A 202 4.15 0.33 -11.48
CA CYS A 202 3.52 -0.56 -12.45
C CYS A 202 2.08 -0.10 -12.76
N GLN A 203 1.33 0.38 -11.76
CA GLN A 203 -0.02 0.88 -11.96
C GLN A 203 -0.05 2.06 -12.93
N TYR A 204 0.82 3.06 -12.74
CA TYR A 204 0.84 4.24 -13.62
C TYR A 204 1.39 3.90 -14.99
N GLU A 205 2.44 3.10 -15.07
CA GLU A 205 3.05 2.72 -16.33
C GLU A 205 2.10 1.86 -17.19
N ALA A 206 1.32 0.98 -16.57
CA ALA A 206 0.34 0.16 -17.29
C ALA A 206 -0.66 1.01 -18.09
N LEU A 207 -1.06 2.20 -17.60
CA LEU A 207 -2.02 3.08 -18.28
C LEU A 207 -1.54 3.59 -19.64
N LYS A 208 -0.23 3.54 -19.92
CA LYS A 208 0.32 3.85 -21.26
C LYS A 208 0.04 2.75 -22.29
N TYR A 209 -0.26 1.55 -21.81
CA TYR A 209 -0.30 0.32 -22.60
C TYR A 209 -1.66 -0.40 -22.54
N ILE A 210 -2.52 -0.05 -21.59
CA ILE A 210 -3.88 -0.57 -21.43
C ILE A 210 -4.86 0.58 -21.23
N SER A 211 -6.10 0.39 -21.68
CA SER A 211 -7.16 1.35 -21.40
C SER A 211 -7.49 1.40 -19.90
N PHE A 212 -7.90 2.57 -19.41
CA PHE A 212 -8.33 2.73 -18.02
C PHE A 212 -9.41 1.70 -17.60
N PRO A 213 -10.45 1.41 -18.41
CA PRO A 213 -11.42 0.36 -18.09
C PRO A 213 -10.80 -1.03 -17.90
N THR A 214 -9.85 -1.41 -18.75
CA THR A 214 -9.11 -2.67 -18.63
C THR A 214 -8.37 -2.74 -17.29
N GLN A 215 -7.79 -1.63 -16.86
CA GLN A 215 -7.12 -1.55 -15.57
C GLN A 215 -8.09 -1.72 -14.40
N VAL A 216 -9.26 -1.05 -14.42
CA VAL A 216 -10.26 -1.16 -13.35
C VAL A 216 -10.82 -2.60 -13.28
N LEU A 217 -11.04 -3.23 -14.42
CA LEU A 217 -11.45 -4.64 -14.51
C LEU A 217 -10.42 -5.60 -13.88
N ALA A 218 -9.13 -5.41 -14.19
CA ALA A 218 -8.06 -6.20 -13.60
C ALA A 218 -7.95 -5.99 -12.08
N LYS A 219 -8.12 -4.74 -11.61
CA LYS A 219 -8.19 -4.41 -10.18
C LYS A 219 -9.35 -5.10 -9.48
N ALA A 220 -10.50 -5.25 -10.13
CA ALA A 220 -11.62 -5.98 -9.56
C ALA A 220 -11.32 -7.48 -9.34
N SER A 221 -10.50 -8.06 -10.21
CA SER A 221 -10.12 -9.47 -10.17
C SER A 221 -9.01 -9.79 -9.15
N LYS A 222 -8.40 -8.77 -8.54
CA LYS A 222 -7.23 -8.94 -7.65
C LYS A 222 -7.51 -9.69 -6.34
N VAL A 223 -8.78 -9.91 -6.00
CA VAL A 223 -9.17 -10.66 -4.79
C VAL A 223 -8.55 -12.06 -4.78
N ILE A 224 -8.53 -12.74 -5.93
CA ILE A 224 -8.00 -14.09 -6.08
C ILE A 224 -6.47 -14.11 -5.89
N PRO A 225 -5.67 -13.28 -6.61
CA PRO A 225 -4.24 -13.11 -6.35
C PRO A 225 -3.89 -12.81 -4.90
N VAL A 226 -4.67 -11.97 -4.21
CA VAL A 226 -4.43 -11.66 -2.79
C VAL A 226 -4.60 -12.90 -1.92
N MET A 227 -5.63 -13.72 -2.15
CA MET A 227 -5.81 -14.96 -1.40
C MET A 227 -4.70 -15.97 -1.68
N LEU A 228 -4.24 -16.08 -2.93
CA LEU A 228 -3.10 -16.94 -3.28
C LEU A 228 -1.80 -16.45 -2.63
N MET A 229 -1.54 -15.15 -2.66
CA MET A 229 -0.37 -14.55 -2.01
C MET A 229 -0.39 -14.76 -0.48
N GLY A 230 -1.57 -14.75 0.14
CA GLY A 230 -1.71 -15.06 1.57
C GLY A 230 -1.35 -16.50 1.94
N LYS A 231 -1.56 -17.46 1.02
CA LYS A 231 -1.03 -18.82 1.16
C LYS A 231 0.50 -18.83 1.08
N LEU A 232 1.08 -18.12 0.13
CA LEU A 232 2.53 -18.09 -0.08
C LEU A 232 3.28 -17.39 1.07
N VAL A 233 2.82 -16.21 1.48
CA VAL A 233 3.51 -15.35 2.47
C VAL A 233 3.24 -15.78 3.90
N SER A 234 1.98 -16.09 4.24
CA SER A 234 1.54 -16.31 5.63
C SER A 234 1.08 -17.74 5.93
N GLN A 235 1.20 -18.66 4.95
CA GLN A 235 0.71 -20.04 5.05
C GLN A 235 -0.77 -20.13 5.47
N LYS A 236 -1.58 -19.15 5.05
CA LYS A 236 -3.00 -19.09 5.41
C LYS A 236 -3.80 -20.17 4.69
N LYS A 237 -4.68 -20.83 5.43
CA LYS A 237 -5.70 -21.71 4.86
C LYS A 237 -6.98 -20.91 4.67
N TYR A 238 -7.54 -21.00 3.47
CA TYR A 238 -8.83 -20.40 3.14
C TYR A 238 -9.79 -21.53 2.81
N GLU A 239 -11.00 -21.41 3.32
CA GLU A 239 -12.06 -22.40 3.07
C GLU A 239 -12.56 -22.31 1.63
N TYR A 240 -13.10 -23.41 1.09
CA TYR A 240 -13.62 -23.46 -0.28
C TYR A 240 -14.69 -22.39 -0.56
N TRP A 241 -15.55 -22.10 0.42
CA TRP A 241 -16.60 -21.08 0.30
C TRP A 241 -16.03 -19.65 0.22
N GLU A 242 -14.85 -19.39 0.77
CA GLU A 242 -14.19 -18.09 0.65
C GLU A 242 -13.68 -17.84 -0.76
N TYR A 243 -13.15 -18.89 -1.41
CA TYR A 243 -12.79 -18.83 -2.83
C TYR A 243 -14.00 -18.62 -3.72
N PHE A 244 -15.06 -19.39 -3.50
CA PHE A 244 -16.29 -19.27 -4.27
C PHE A 244 -16.89 -17.86 -4.18
N THR A 245 -17.00 -17.30 -2.97
CA THR A 245 -17.51 -15.93 -2.79
C THR A 245 -16.57 -14.87 -3.36
N ALA A 246 -15.25 -15.07 -3.30
CA ALA A 246 -14.28 -14.17 -3.94
C ALA A 246 -14.43 -14.17 -5.48
N VAL A 247 -14.62 -15.34 -6.10
CA VAL A 247 -14.88 -15.45 -7.54
C VAL A 247 -16.18 -14.74 -7.91
N LEU A 248 -17.28 -14.98 -7.18
CA LEU A 248 -18.54 -14.29 -7.43
C LEU A 248 -18.43 -12.76 -7.31
N ILE A 249 -17.72 -12.25 -6.29
CA ILE A 249 -17.48 -10.80 -6.15
C ILE A 249 -16.68 -10.28 -7.35
N SER A 250 -15.64 -11.01 -7.76
CA SER A 250 -14.78 -10.61 -8.87
C SER A 250 -15.56 -10.56 -10.18
N VAL A 251 -16.40 -11.56 -10.44
CA VAL A 251 -17.29 -11.63 -11.62
C VAL A 251 -18.34 -10.53 -11.57
N GLY A 252 -19.06 -10.36 -10.45
CA GLY A 252 -20.11 -9.36 -10.34
C GLY A 252 -19.60 -7.93 -10.51
N VAL A 253 -18.45 -7.60 -9.89
CA VAL A 253 -17.81 -6.28 -10.09
C VAL A 253 -17.33 -6.13 -11.54
N SER A 254 -16.74 -7.17 -12.13
CA SER A 254 -16.30 -7.15 -13.53
C SER A 254 -17.45 -6.88 -14.50
N MET A 255 -18.60 -7.54 -14.32
CA MET A 255 -19.80 -7.33 -15.11
C MET A 255 -20.32 -5.89 -14.99
N PHE A 256 -20.35 -5.36 -13.77
CA PHE A 256 -20.77 -3.99 -13.50
C PHE A 256 -19.86 -2.96 -14.17
N LEU A 257 -18.54 -3.12 -14.03
CA LEU A 257 -17.55 -2.21 -14.61
C LEU A 257 -17.57 -2.23 -16.14
N LEU A 258 -17.66 -3.43 -16.74
CA LEU A 258 -17.69 -3.58 -18.19
C LEU A 258 -18.95 -2.96 -18.79
N SER A 259 -20.10 -3.15 -18.12
CA SER A 259 -21.37 -2.52 -18.50
C SER A 259 -21.33 -0.99 -18.43
N SER A 260 -20.55 -0.43 -17.51
CA SER A 260 -20.43 1.02 -17.34
C SER A 260 -19.44 1.64 -18.33
N SER A 261 -18.51 0.84 -18.84
CA SER A 261 -17.46 1.29 -19.77
C SER A 261 -17.86 1.26 -21.25
N SER A 262 -18.87 0.49 -21.64
CA SER A 262 -19.30 0.36 -23.06
C SER A 262 -19.84 1.67 -23.65
N SER A 263 -20.10 2.68 -22.82
CA SER A 263 -20.59 4.00 -23.23
C SER A 263 -19.49 4.95 -23.76
N THR A 264 -18.19 4.60 -23.62
CA THR A 264 -17.06 5.49 -24.02
C THR A 264 -16.22 4.85 -25.13
N LYS A 265 -16.31 5.38 -26.36
CA LYS A 265 -15.66 4.85 -27.59
C LYS A 265 -14.15 5.18 -27.72
N HIS A 266 -13.37 5.13 -26.64
CA HIS A 266 -11.91 5.26 -26.75
C HIS A 266 -11.22 3.91 -26.47
N ALA A 267 -11.09 3.10 -27.52
CA ALA A 267 -10.38 1.84 -27.48
C ALA A 267 -8.87 2.10 -27.64
N THR A 268 -8.16 2.39 -26.54
CA THR A 268 -6.71 2.15 -26.51
C THR A 268 -6.48 0.65 -26.65
N ILE A 269 -5.68 0.22 -27.63
CA ILE A 269 -5.34 -1.19 -27.84
C ILE A 269 -4.58 -1.69 -26.61
N THR A 270 -5.10 -2.74 -25.97
CA THR A 270 -4.40 -3.46 -24.90
C THR A 270 -3.21 -4.19 -25.50
N THR A 271 -2.00 -3.75 -25.16
CA THR A 271 -0.76 -4.41 -25.62
C THR A 271 -0.33 -5.51 -24.65
N PHE A 272 0.44 -6.49 -25.15
CA PHE A 272 1.00 -7.56 -24.33
C PHE A 272 1.87 -7.03 -23.17
N SER A 273 2.67 -5.99 -23.44
CA SER A 273 3.43 -5.26 -22.41
C SER A 273 2.54 -4.75 -21.29
N GLY A 274 1.37 -4.16 -21.63
CA GLY A 274 0.41 -3.68 -20.66
C GLY A 274 -0.14 -4.76 -19.74
N ILE A 275 -0.39 -5.97 -20.28
CA ILE A 275 -0.83 -7.13 -19.50
C ILE A 275 0.25 -7.58 -18.51
N ILE A 276 1.52 -7.64 -18.94
CA ILE A 276 2.64 -8.01 -18.06
C ILE A 276 2.80 -7.02 -16.91
N ILE A 277 2.82 -5.71 -17.21
CA ILE A 277 2.97 -4.66 -16.20
C ILE A 277 1.81 -4.70 -15.21
N LEU A 278 0.58 -4.92 -15.70
CA LEU A 278 -0.62 -5.05 -14.87
C LEU A 278 -0.57 -6.27 -13.95
N ALA A 279 -0.06 -7.40 -14.44
CA ALA A 279 0.17 -8.58 -13.61
C ALA A 279 1.21 -8.29 -12.51
N GLY A 280 2.28 -7.57 -12.84
CA GLY A 280 3.26 -7.09 -11.86
C GLY A 280 2.65 -6.19 -10.79
N TYR A 281 1.81 -5.23 -11.19
CA TYR A 281 1.03 -4.39 -10.27
C TYR A 281 0.22 -5.24 -9.28
N ILE A 282 -0.57 -6.20 -9.78
CA ILE A 282 -1.41 -7.08 -8.96
C ILE A 282 -0.56 -7.91 -8.01
N MET A 283 0.58 -8.45 -8.48
CA MET A 283 1.49 -9.24 -7.66
C MET A 283 2.05 -8.41 -6.50
N PHE A 284 2.60 -7.22 -6.78
CA PHE A 284 3.20 -6.36 -5.76
C PHE A 284 2.17 -5.80 -4.78
N ASP A 285 0.97 -5.42 -5.25
CA ASP A 285 -0.13 -4.96 -4.40
C ASP A 285 -0.62 -6.09 -3.48
N SER A 286 -0.72 -7.31 -4.03
CA SER A 286 -1.09 -8.50 -3.27
C SER A 286 -0.05 -8.86 -2.22
N PHE A 287 1.24 -8.74 -2.56
CA PHE A 287 2.33 -8.96 -1.63
C PHE A 287 2.30 -7.92 -0.51
N THR A 288 2.13 -6.63 -0.84
CA THR A 288 2.12 -5.52 0.13
C THR A 288 1.13 -5.80 1.26
N SER A 289 -0.14 -6.06 0.91
CA SER A 289 -1.21 -6.26 1.90
C SER A 289 -1.03 -7.55 2.71
N ASN A 290 -0.57 -8.65 2.10
CA ASN A 290 -0.31 -9.90 2.81
C ASN A 290 0.93 -9.83 3.70
N TRP A 291 1.98 -9.12 3.30
CA TRP A 291 3.16 -8.91 4.14
C TRP A 291 2.82 -8.03 5.36
N GLN A 292 1.99 -7.00 5.17
CA GLN A 292 1.46 -6.20 6.28
C GLN A 292 0.63 -7.07 7.25
N ASP A 293 -0.24 -7.92 6.70
CA ASP A 293 -1.05 -8.87 7.47
C ASP A 293 -0.17 -9.85 8.29
N GLU A 294 0.89 -10.38 7.69
CA GLU A 294 1.89 -11.21 8.38
C GLU A 294 2.58 -10.44 9.50
N LEU A 295 2.97 -9.19 9.21
CA LEU A 295 3.73 -8.38 10.14
C LEU A 295 2.88 -8.04 11.39
N PHE A 296 1.56 -7.88 11.26
CA PHE A 296 0.64 -7.77 12.40
C PHE A 296 0.63 -8.98 13.35
N ARG A 297 1.14 -10.17 12.95
CA ARG A 297 1.32 -11.29 13.88
C ARG A 297 2.30 -10.99 15.02
N HIS A 298 3.17 -9.99 14.86
CA HIS A 298 4.06 -9.51 15.93
C HIS A 298 3.35 -8.59 16.95
N LYS A 299 2.01 -8.63 17.03
CA LYS A 299 1.15 -7.90 18.00
C LYS A 299 1.36 -6.37 18.05
N MET A 300 1.69 -5.77 16.92
CA MET A 300 1.85 -4.32 16.77
C MET A 300 0.52 -3.59 16.51
N SER A 301 0.49 -2.28 16.77
CA SER A 301 -0.66 -1.45 16.43
C SER A 301 -0.67 -1.01 14.97
N SER A 302 -1.84 -0.63 14.45
CA SER A 302 -1.98 -0.06 13.10
C SER A 302 -1.20 1.24 12.92
N VAL A 303 -1.05 2.02 13.99
CA VAL A 303 -0.25 3.26 13.99
C VAL A 303 1.24 2.96 13.86
N GLN A 304 1.74 1.93 14.56
CA GLN A 304 3.14 1.49 14.42
C GLN A 304 3.43 0.94 13.01
N MET A 305 2.48 0.21 12.42
CA MET A 305 2.57 -0.23 11.02
C MET A 305 2.68 0.96 10.07
N MET A 306 1.80 1.95 10.25
CA MET A 306 1.79 3.17 9.45
C MET A 306 3.10 3.93 9.56
N PHE A 307 3.64 4.08 10.78
CA PHE A 307 4.94 4.70 11.00
C PHE A 307 6.06 3.95 10.27
N GLY A 308 6.16 2.64 10.50
CA GLY A 308 7.23 1.81 9.93
C GLY A 308 7.22 1.80 8.40
N VAL A 309 6.06 1.57 7.78
CA VAL A 309 5.94 1.57 6.32
C VAL A 309 6.23 2.95 5.74
N ASN A 310 5.64 4.02 6.29
CA ASN A 310 5.87 5.35 5.73
C ASN A 310 7.30 5.87 5.97
N LEU A 311 8.01 5.41 7.00
CA LEU A 311 9.42 5.74 7.21
C LEU A 311 10.27 5.24 6.04
N PHE A 312 10.17 3.95 5.70
CA PHE A 312 10.91 3.39 4.57
C PHE A 312 10.40 3.92 3.22
N SER A 313 9.09 4.14 3.07
CA SER A 313 8.56 4.79 1.86
C SER A 313 9.12 6.20 1.67
N CYS A 314 9.21 7.02 2.72
CA CYS A 314 9.81 8.35 2.63
C CYS A 314 11.29 8.28 2.20
N LEU A 315 12.08 7.39 2.81
CA LEU A 315 13.50 7.21 2.47
C LEU A 315 13.70 6.83 1.00
N LEU A 316 12.86 5.92 0.48
CA LEU A 316 12.95 5.48 -0.92
C LEU A 316 12.46 6.57 -1.88
N THR A 317 11.35 7.25 -1.57
CA THR A 317 10.79 8.28 -2.45
C THR A 317 11.63 9.56 -2.46
N VAL A 318 12.22 9.97 -1.32
CA VAL A 318 13.09 11.16 -1.28
C VAL A 318 14.37 10.92 -2.08
N GLY A 319 14.97 9.72 -1.98
CA GLY A 319 16.14 9.37 -2.78
C GLY A 319 15.85 9.44 -4.27
N SER A 320 14.73 8.85 -4.70
CA SER A 320 14.30 8.94 -6.10
C SER A 320 14.02 10.37 -6.57
N LEU A 321 13.38 11.21 -5.73
CA LEU A 321 13.12 12.62 -6.08
C LEU A 321 14.42 13.44 -6.20
N LEU A 322 15.40 13.17 -5.34
CA LEU A 322 16.72 13.81 -5.40
C LEU A 322 17.49 13.41 -6.66
N GLU A 323 17.46 12.12 -7.03
CA GLU A 323 18.11 11.62 -8.25
C GLU A 323 17.51 12.26 -9.51
N THR A 324 16.20 12.53 -9.53
CA THR A 324 15.53 13.19 -10.67
C THR A 324 15.63 14.71 -10.67
N GLY A 325 16.15 15.35 -9.61
CA GLY A 325 16.13 16.81 -9.43
C GLY A 325 14.76 17.41 -9.08
N ALA A 326 13.67 16.67 -9.29
CA ALA A 326 12.30 17.13 -9.13
C ALA A 326 11.92 17.59 -7.70
N LEU A 327 12.67 17.16 -6.67
CA LEU A 327 12.41 17.59 -5.29
C LEU A 327 12.49 19.12 -5.14
N PHE A 328 13.53 19.73 -5.70
CA PHE A 328 13.80 21.15 -5.53
C PHE A 328 12.82 22.00 -6.35
N ASP A 329 12.51 21.57 -7.57
CA ASP A 329 11.52 22.23 -8.43
C ASP A 329 10.13 22.22 -7.80
N SER A 330 9.70 21.06 -7.28
CA SER A 330 8.41 20.91 -6.61
C SER A 330 8.34 21.71 -5.30
N LEU A 331 9.45 21.81 -4.55
CA LEU A 331 9.53 22.64 -3.35
C LEU A 331 9.45 24.13 -3.69
N ALA A 332 10.15 24.57 -4.74
CA ALA A 332 10.08 25.94 -5.24
C ALA A 332 8.67 26.29 -5.75
N PHE A 333 7.97 25.35 -6.39
CA PHE A 333 6.57 25.53 -6.75
C PHE A 333 5.68 25.71 -5.51
N MET A 334 5.86 24.87 -4.49
CA MET A 334 5.08 24.93 -3.26
C MET A 334 5.28 26.23 -2.46
N THR A 335 6.50 26.78 -2.44
CA THR A 335 6.78 28.06 -1.78
C THR A 335 6.25 29.26 -2.57
N ARG A 336 6.27 29.19 -3.91
CA ARG A 336 5.67 30.22 -4.79
C ARG A 336 4.15 30.25 -4.69
N HIS A 337 3.50 29.10 -4.49
CA HIS A 337 2.05 28.97 -4.45
C HIS A 337 1.55 28.40 -3.11
N GLY A 338 1.29 29.28 -2.14
CA GLY A 338 0.77 28.90 -0.82
C GLY A 338 -0.56 28.13 -0.85
N GLU A 339 -1.44 28.41 -1.83
CA GLU A 339 -2.68 27.62 -2.02
C GLU A 339 -2.37 26.16 -2.34
N PHE A 340 -1.35 25.88 -3.16
CA PHE A 340 -0.94 24.51 -3.47
C PHE A 340 -0.47 23.80 -2.20
N ALA A 341 0.31 24.46 -1.33
CA ALA A 341 0.74 23.89 -0.07
C ALA A 341 -0.45 23.49 0.82
N ALA A 342 -1.47 24.35 0.91
CA ALA A 342 -2.70 24.06 1.67
C ALA A 342 -3.47 22.87 1.06
N HIS A 343 -3.63 22.82 -0.26
CA HIS A 343 -4.29 21.70 -0.93
C HIS A 343 -3.49 20.39 -0.77
N ALA A 344 -2.17 20.43 -0.90
CA ALA A 344 -1.28 19.29 -0.72
C ALA A 344 -1.33 18.77 0.72
N ALA A 345 -1.37 19.66 1.72
CA ALA A 345 -1.52 19.30 3.12
C ALA A 345 -2.88 18.66 3.42
N LEU A 346 -3.98 19.23 2.90
CA LEU A 346 -5.32 18.66 3.06
C LEU A 346 -5.44 17.29 2.38
N LEU A 347 -4.91 17.17 1.16
CA LEU A 347 -4.82 15.91 0.43
C LEU A 347 -4.05 14.86 1.25
N SER A 348 -2.89 15.24 1.78
CA SER A 348 -2.05 14.38 2.60
C SER A 348 -2.74 13.96 3.90
N LEU A 349 -3.50 14.85 4.52
CA LEU A 349 -4.23 14.56 5.75
C LEU A 349 -5.33 13.54 5.49
N CYS A 350 -6.09 13.73 4.41
CA CYS A 350 -7.09 12.77 3.96
C CYS A 350 -6.46 11.39 3.65
N SER A 351 -5.29 11.39 3.01
CA SER A 351 -4.51 10.18 2.74
C SER A 351 -4.08 9.47 4.03
N ALA A 352 -3.59 10.21 5.02
CA ALA A 352 -3.17 9.67 6.31
C ALA A 352 -4.34 9.00 7.06
N PHE A 353 -5.52 9.62 7.07
CA PHE A 353 -6.73 8.98 7.61
C PHE A 353 -7.11 7.71 6.85
N GLY A 354 -7.08 7.74 5.52
CA GLY A 354 -7.30 6.56 4.69
C GLY A 354 -6.35 5.41 5.02
N GLN A 355 -5.06 5.70 5.18
CA GLN A 355 -4.04 4.72 5.56
C GLN A 355 -4.29 4.10 6.94
N LEU A 356 -4.72 4.90 7.93
CA LEU A 356 -5.10 4.35 9.25
C LEU A 356 -6.19 3.29 9.10
N PHE A 357 -7.21 3.55 8.28
CA PHE A 357 -8.25 2.55 8.01
C PHE A 357 -7.72 1.34 7.22
N ILE A 358 -6.77 1.49 6.30
CA ILE A 358 -6.11 0.36 5.64
C ILE A 358 -5.48 -0.55 6.70
N PHE A 359 -4.58 0.01 7.50
CA PHE A 359 -3.83 -0.77 8.48
C PHE A 359 -4.72 -1.35 9.57
N TYR A 360 -5.76 -0.62 9.99
CA TYR A 360 -6.74 -1.11 10.95
C TYR A 360 -7.58 -2.26 10.37
N THR A 361 -7.99 -2.16 9.12
CA THR A 361 -8.75 -3.22 8.43
C THR A 361 -7.91 -4.48 8.26
N ILE A 362 -6.66 -4.36 7.83
CA ILE A 362 -5.75 -5.50 7.68
C ILE A 362 -5.46 -6.15 9.04
N ALA A 363 -5.23 -5.35 10.09
CA ALA A 363 -5.01 -5.88 11.43
C ALA A 363 -6.20 -6.72 11.93
N GLN A 364 -7.42 -6.17 11.84
CA GLN A 364 -8.64 -6.78 12.37
C GLN A 364 -9.19 -7.93 11.50
N PHE A 365 -9.16 -7.76 10.17
CA PHE A 365 -9.89 -8.64 9.24
C PHE A 365 -8.98 -9.33 8.22
N GLY A 366 -7.72 -8.94 8.11
CA GLY A 366 -6.75 -9.50 7.17
C GLY A 366 -6.83 -8.91 5.75
N ALA A 367 -5.82 -9.25 4.95
CA ALA A 367 -5.60 -8.74 3.60
C ALA A 367 -6.71 -9.12 2.60
N ALA A 368 -7.28 -10.32 2.73
CA ALA A 368 -8.35 -10.77 1.85
C ALA A 368 -9.64 -9.93 2.00
N ILE A 369 -10.06 -9.67 3.25
CA ILE A 369 -11.23 -8.81 3.53
C ILE A 369 -10.95 -7.36 3.13
N PHE A 370 -9.76 -6.86 3.45
CA PHE A 370 -9.31 -5.54 3.01
C PHE A 370 -9.43 -5.37 1.48
N THR A 371 -8.97 -6.37 0.73
CA THR A 371 -9.00 -6.34 -0.73
C THR A 371 -10.42 -6.30 -1.28
N ILE A 372 -11.34 -7.06 -0.68
CA ILE A 372 -12.76 -7.03 -1.05
C ILE A 372 -13.36 -5.64 -0.83
N ILE A 373 -13.11 -5.02 0.34
CA ILE A 373 -13.60 -3.67 0.62
C ILE A 373 -13.05 -2.67 -0.42
N MET A 374 -11.78 -2.79 -0.78
CA MET A 374 -11.16 -1.92 -1.79
C MET A 374 -11.66 -2.16 -3.21
N THR A 375 -12.03 -3.40 -3.56
CA THR A 375 -12.68 -3.72 -4.84
C THR A 375 -14.09 -3.14 -4.88
N LEU A 376 -14.86 -3.28 -3.80
CA LEU A 376 -16.19 -2.68 -3.68
C LEU A 376 -16.14 -1.15 -3.75
N ARG A 377 -15.08 -0.51 -3.23
CA ARG A 377 -14.88 0.93 -3.38
C ARG A 377 -14.91 1.39 -4.82
N GLN A 378 -14.19 0.70 -5.69
CA GLN A 378 -14.11 1.07 -7.11
C GLN A 378 -15.49 0.93 -7.77
N ALA A 379 -16.22 -0.13 -7.44
CA ALA A 379 -17.58 -0.33 -7.92
C ALA A 379 -18.54 0.77 -7.43
N ILE A 380 -18.51 1.11 -6.14
CA ILE A 380 -19.35 2.16 -5.55
C ILE A 380 -19.03 3.53 -6.15
N ALA A 381 -17.74 3.85 -6.33
CA ALA A 381 -17.33 5.12 -6.96
C ALA A 381 -17.92 5.29 -8.36
N ILE A 382 -17.86 4.23 -9.17
CA ILE A 382 -18.38 4.23 -10.54
C ILE A 382 -19.90 4.25 -10.54
N LEU A 383 -20.55 3.50 -9.64
CA LEU A 383 -22.00 3.53 -9.47
C LEU A 383 -22.51 4.92 -9.12
N LEU A 384 -21.86 5.59 -8.15
CA LEU A 384 -22.21 6.97 -7.77
C LEU A 384 -22.01 7.93 -8.94
N SER A 385 -20.93 7.78 -9.71
CA SER A 385 -20.72 8.58 -10.92
C SER A 385 -21.85 8.38 -11.94
N CYS A 386 -22.22 7.13 -12.24
CA CYS A 386 -23.32 6.85 -13.17
C CYS A 386 -24.66 7.43 -12.69
N LEU A 387 -24.97 7.33 -11.39
CA LEU A 387 -26.20 7.87 -10.81
C LEU A 387 -26.24 9.41 -10.83
N LEU A 388 -25.12 10.07 -10.48
CA LEU A 388 -25.03 11.53 -10.45
C LEU A 388 -25.06 12.14 -11.85
N TYR A 389 -24.40 11.51 -12.83
CA TYR A 389 -24.34 11.98 -14.21
C TYR A 389 -25.44 11.38 -15.11
N GLY A 390 -26.43 10.69 -14.54
CA GLY A 390 -27.57 10.15 -15.27
C GLY A 390 -27.23 9.14 -16.38
N HIS A 391 -26.11 8.44 -16.29
CA HIS A 391 -25.72 7.44 -17.29
C HIS A 391 -26.58 6.18 -17.12
N ALA A 392 -27.19 5.71 -18.20
CA ALA A 392 -27.99 4.49 -18.19
C ALA A 392 -27.09 3.27 -17.88
N ILE A 393 -27.39 2.58 -16.76
CA ILE A 393 -26.73 1.33 -16.40
C ILE A 393 -27.44 0.20 -17.17
N ALA A 394 -26.71 -0.55 -17.99
CA ALA A 394 -27.30 -1.66 -18.72
C ALA A 394 -27.76 -2.77 -17.75
N ALA A 395 -28.72 -3.60 -18.20
CA ALA A 395 -29.25 -4.71 -17.40
C ALA A 395 -28.16 -5.67 -16.87
N THR A 396 -27.09 -5.86 -17.66
CA THR A 396 -25.91 -6.65 -17.25
C THR A 396 -25.17 -6.05 -16.07
N GLY A 397 -25.09 -4.72 -15.98
CA GLY A 397 -24.50 -4.01 -14.85
C GLY A 397 -25.33 -4.15 -13.58
N ILE A 398 -26.66 -4.01 -13.68
CA ILE A 398 -27.60 -4.22 -12.56
C ILE A 398 -27.49 -5.67 -12.04
N PHE A 399 -27.45 -6.64 -12.94
CA PHE A 399 -27.23 -8.04 -12.57
C PHE A 399 -25.87 -8.25 -11.88
N GLY A 400 -24.80 -7.62 -12.38
CA GLY A 400 -23.48 -7.65 -11.74
C GLY A 400 -23.52 -7.14 -10.29
N VAL A 401 -24.22 -6.03 -10.03
CA VAL A 401 -24.44 -5.50 -8.68
C VAL A 401 -25.19 -6.51 -7.80
N ALA A 402 -26.27 -7.12 -8.31
CA ALA A 402 -27.02 -8.14 -7.58
C ALA A 402 -26.14 -9.36 -7.20
N VAL A 403 -25.28 -9.81 -8.12
CA VAL A 403 -24.31 -10.90 -7.87
C VAL A 403 -23.34 -10.53 -6.74
N VAL A 404 -22.83 -9.29 -6.71
CA VAL A 404 -21.94 -8.83 -5.63
C VAL A 404 -22.64 -8.85 -4.28
N PHE A 405 -23.85 -8.30 -4.18
CA PHE A 405 -24.62 -8.33 -2.94
C PHE A 405 -24.89 -9.76 -2.48
N PHE A 406 -25.33 -10.63 -3.40
CA PHE A 406 -25.55 -12.05 -3.12
C PHE A 406 -24.28 -12.72 -2.58
N ALA A 407 -23.13 -12.50 -3.21
CA ALA A 407 -21.86 -13.06 -2.79
C ALA A 407 -21.43 -12.58 -1.39
N LEU A 408 -21.66 -11.31 -1.07
CA LEU A 408 -21.39 -10.76 0.26
C LEU A 408 -22.32 -11.35 1.32
N PHE A 409 -23.62 -11.46 1.04
CA PHE A 409 -24.58 -12.11 1.94
C PHE A 409 -24.23 -13.58 2.17
N LEU A 410 -23.91 -14.31 1.11
CA LEU A 410 -23.47 -15.70 1.18
C LEU A 410 -22.20 -15.84 2.03
N ARG A 411 -21.23 -14.93 1.87
CA ARG A 411 -19.99 -14.91 2.67
C ARG A 411 -20.28 -14.71 4.15
N VAL A 412 -21.14 -13.74 4.49
CA VAL A 412 -21.53 -13.46 5.89
C VAL A 412 -22.28 -14.64 6.50
N TYR A 413 -23.20 -15.24 5.75
CA TYR A 413 -23.95 -16.41 6.18
C TYR A 413 -23.05 -17.63 6.41
N ALA A 414 -22.20 -17.97 5.43
CA ALA A 414 -21.27 -19.10 5.52
C ALA A 414 -20.33 -18.95 6.72
N ARG A 415 -19.74 -17.76 6.91
CA ARG A 415 -18.89 -17.46 8.07
C ARG A 415 -19.62 -17.67 9.40
N SER A 416 -20.88 -17.24 9.48
CA SER A 416 -21.71 -17.38 10.68
C SER A 416 -22.03 -18.84 10.97
N ARG A 417 -22.30 -19.65 9.94
CA ARG A 417 -22.55 -21.09 10.05
C ARG A 417 -21.31 -21.86 10.52
N VAL A 418 -20.15 -21.60 9.93
CA VAL A 418 -18.88 -22.24 10.33
C VAL A 418 -18.54 -21.92 11.79
N LYS A 419 -18.70 -20.64 12.20
CA LYS A 419 -18.49 -20.24 13.61
C LYS A 419 -19.44 -20.95 14.57
N LYS A 420 -20.70 -21.20 14.17
CA LYS A 420 -21.67 -21.96 14.96
C LYS A 420 -21.34 -23.46 15.01
N SER A 421 -20.79 -24.02 13.94
CA SER A 421 -20.35 -25.42 13.86
C SER A 421 -19.15 -25.68 14.77
N ASN A 422 -18.11 -24.83 14.72
CA ASN A 422 -16.91 -24.99 15.55
C ASN A 422 -17.21 -24.84 17.05
N LYS A 423 -18.24 -24.07 17.44
CA LYS A 423 -18.70 -23.98 18.83
C LYS A 423 -19.44 -25.22 19.33
N ARG A 424 -19.92 -26.09 18.43
CA ARG A 424 -20.71 -27.28 18.75
C ARG A 424 -19.88 -28.58 18.72
N ALA A 425 -18.65 -28.55 18.23
CA ALA A 425 -17.76 -29.70 18.27
C ALA A 425 -17.32 -29.98 19.72
N PRO A 426 -17.59 -31.17 20.30
CA PRO A 426 -17.13 -31.50 21.64
C PRO A 426 -15.60 -31.54 21.66
N GLN A 427 -14.98 -30.82 22.61
CA GLN A 427 -13.56 -30.95 22.90
C GLN A 427 -13.31 -32.40 23.32
N ALA A 428 -12.56 -33.15 22.52
CA ALA A 428 -12.12 -34.49 22.89
C ALA A 428 -11.33 -34.40 24.22
N PRO A 429 -11.65 -35.21 25.24
CA PRO A 429 -10.92 -35.16 26.50
C PRO A 429 -9.46 -35.55 26.24
N LEU A 430 -8.55 -34.64 26.60
CA LEU A 430 -7.11 -34.90 26.66
C LEU A 430 -6.89 -36.15 27.53
N GLN A 431 -6.54 -37.28 26.89
CA GLN A 431 -6.01 -38.44 27.60
C GLN A 431 -4.71 -38.00 28.27
N LYS A 432 -4.74 -37.84 29.58
CA LYS A 432 -3.53 -37.92 30.40
C LYS A 432 -3.03 -39.35 30.31
N VAL A 433 -1.86 -39.53 29.70
CA VAL A 433 -0.99 -40.70 29.88
C VAL A 433 0.19 -40.25 30.72
#